data_AF-A0A151FBX0-F1
#
_entry.id   AF-A0A151FBX0-F1
#
_cell.length_a   1.000
_cell.length_b   1.000
_cell.length_c   1.000
_cell.angle_alpha   90.00
_cell.angle_beta   90.00
_cell.angle_gamma   90.00
#
_symmetry.space_group_name_H-M   'P 1'
#
loop_
_entity.id
_entity.type
_entity.pdbx_description
1 polymer ?
#
loop_
_entity_poly.entity_id
_entity_poly.type
_entity_poly.pdbx_seq_one_letter_code
_entity_poly.pdbx_strand_id
1 'polypeptide(L)'
;MILSGTQVEYEAVMEAARLMLASIRTAPKARGLDTISSCVLTGNDKQKVADWLKEQKERPQFFERDGMCVEKAQALQGKDYAGPNCVFKLIDLGIALGSAVKTAGFLNVDNRIFYTAGTAAKQLGLLKGADIIIGIPLALAGKSPFFDR
;
A
#
# COMPACT_ATOMS: atom_id res chain seq x y z
N MET A 1 -19.45 -20.43 24.24
CA MET A 1 -18.44 -20.36 23.18
C MET A 1 -17.38 -19.37 23.64
N ILE A 2 -16.10 -19.74 23.65
CA ILE A 2 -14.98 -18.85 24.01
C ILE A 2 -14.21 -18.56 22.72
N LEU A 3 -14.00 -17.28 22.42
CA LEU A 3 -13.13 -16.87 21.31
C LEU A 3 -11.71 -16.67 21.83
N SER A 4 -10.71 -17.17 21.10
CA SER A 4 -9.31 -16.89 21.45
C SER A 4 -8.97 -15.45 21.08
N GLY A 5 -8.05 -14.83 21.83
CA GLY A 5 -7.55 -13.48 21.53
C GLY A 5 -7.04 -13.37 20.08
N THR A 6 -6.31 -14.37 19.60
CA THR A 6 -5.79 -14.44 18.23
C THR A 6 -6.88 -14.46 17.16
N GLN A 7 -8.01 -15.11 17.43
CA GLN A 7 -9.14 -15.13 16.50
C GLN A 7 -9.81 -13.75 16.44
N VAL A 8 -10.02 -13.13 17.60
CA VAL A 8 -10.62 -11.80 17.70
C VAL A 8 -9.73 -10.74 17.03
N GLU A 9 -8.41 -10.81 17.25
CA GLU A 9 -7.42 -9.93 16.59
C GLU A 9 -7.53 -10.01 15.06
N TYR A 10 -7.56 -11.23 14.51
CA TYR A 10 -7.69 -11.43 13.08
C TYR A 10 -9.02 -10.89 12.54
N GLU A 11 -10.13 -11.23 13.18
CA GLU A 11 -11.48 -10.78 12.77
C GLU A 11 -11.60 -9.25 12.83
N ALA A 12 -11.06 -8.61 13.87
CA ALA A 12 -11.03 -7.15 14.02
C ALA A 12 -10.22 -6.47 12.92
N VAL A 13 -9.04 -6.99 12.58
CA VAL A 13 -8.23 -6.47 11.47
C VAL A 13 -8.98 -6.59 10.14
N MET A 14 -9.66 -7.72 9.91
CA MET A 14 -10.46 -7.91 8.69
C MET A 14 -11.63 -6.93 8.62
N GLU A 15 -12.29 -6.65 9.74
CA GLU A 15 -13.39 -5.70 9.79
C GLU A 15 -12.91 -4.27 9.53
N ALA A 16 -11.81 -3.87 10.17
CA ALA A 16 -11.17 -2.58 9.90
C ALA A 16 -10.80 -2.44 8.42
N ALA A 17 -10.24 -3.48 7.81
CA ALA A 17 -9.89 -3.46 6.39
C ALA A 17 -11.12 -3.25 5.49
N ARG A 18 -12.26 -3.89 5.80
CA ARG A 18 -13.52 -3.67 5.06
C ARG A 18 -14.01 -2.23 5.18
N LEU A 19 -13.99 -1.68 6.38
CA LEU A 19 -14.38 -0.29 6.63
C LEU A 19 -13.44 0.70 5.95
N MET A 20 -12.14 0.40 5.88
CA MET A 20 -11.18 1.18 5.08
C MET A 20 -11.52 1.17 3.60
N LEU A 21 -11.90 0.02 3.02
CA LEU A 21 -12.31 -0.04 1.61
C LEU A 21 -13.58 0.79 1.36
N ALA A 22 -14.55 0.73 2.27
CA ALA A 22 -15.75 1.57 2.22
C ALA A 22 -15.41 3.06 2.30
N SER A 23 -14.47 3.43 3.19
CA SER A 23 -13.98 4.80 3.34
C SER A 23 -13.22 5.30 2.10
N ILE A 24 -12.42 4.43 1.46
CA ILE A 24 -11.78 4.72 0.18
C ILE A 24 -12.85 5.03 -0.88
N ARG A 25 -13.90 4.21 -0.97
CA ARG A 25 -14.99 4.41 -1.93
C ARG A 25 -15.68 5.77 -1.73
N THR A 26 -15.98 6.13 -0.49
CA THR A 26 -16.72 7.37 -0.15
C THR A 26 -15.85 8.61 0.02
N ALA A 27 -14.52 8.47 -0.07
CA ALA A 27 -13.60 9.61 0.08
C ALA A 27 -13.92 10.73 -0.94
N PRO A 28 -13.87 12.02 -0.53
CA PRO A 28 -14.28 13.16 -1.35
C PRO A 28 -13.22 13.49 -2.43
N LYS A 29 -13.23 12.73 -3.52
CA LYS A 29 -12.29 12.85 -4.66
C LYS A 29 -12.75 13.89 -5.68
N ALA A 30 -11.82 14.46 -6.43
CA ALA A 30 -12.07 15.50 -7.40
C ALA A 30 -13.00 15.04 -8.54
N ARG A 31 -13.85 15.96 -9.02
CA ARG A 31 -14.72 15.79 -10.19
C ARG A 31 -15.70 14.61 -10.13
N GLY A 32 -15.90 13.98 -8.97
CA GLY A 32 -16.80 12.84 -8.80
C GLY A 32 -16.38 11.58 -9.57
N LEU A 33 -15.14 11.51 -10.07
CA LEU A 33 -14.63 10.37 -10.84
C LEU A 33 -13.82 9.45 -9.93
N ASP A 34 -14.42 8.33 -9.52
CA ASP A 34 -13.73 7.31 -8.73
C ASP A 34 -12.96 6.33 -9.62
N THR A 35 -11.68 6.64 -9.84
CA THR A 35 -10.76 5.78 -10.61
C THR A 35 -9.87 4.94 -9.70
N ILE A 36 -10.18 4.86 -8.41
CA ILE A 36 -9.38 4.12 -7.44
C ILE A 36 -9.96 2.71 -7.28
N SER A 37 -9.10 1.71 -7.45
CA SER A 37 -9.40 0.34 -7.08
C SER A 37 -8.71 0.00 -5.77
N SER A 38 -9.40 -0.73 -4.89
CA SER A 38 -8.89 -1.12 -3.57
C SER A 38 -9.31 -2.55 -3.24
N CYS A 39 -8.43 -3.28 -2.55
CA CYS A 39 -8.66 -4.68 -2.16
C CYS A 39 -7.93 -4.99 -0.85
N VAL A 40 -8.36 -6.04 -0.16
CA VAL A 40 -7.64 -6.60 1.00
C VAL A 40 -6.80 -7.77 0.54
N LEU A 41 -5.51 -7.77 0.88
CA LEU A 41 -4.59 -8.85 0.57
C LEU A 41 -4.39 -9.75 1.79
N THR A 42 -4.70 -11.04 1.67
CA THR A 42 -4.57 -12.03 2.75
C THR A 42 -3.91 -13.32 2.26
N GLY A 43 -3.66 -14.26 3.19
CA GLY A 43 -3.18 -15.60 2.87
C GLY A 43 -1.90 -15.62 2.03
N ASN A 44 -1.90 -16.45 0.98
CA ASN A 44 -0.74 -16.68 0.12
C ASN A 44 -0.30 -15.43 -0.64
N ASP A 45 -1.22 -14.57 -1.06
CA ASP A 45 -0.82 -13.39 -1.84
C ASP A 45 -0.16 -12.32 -0.96
N LYS A 46 -0.58 -12.21 0.30
CA LYS A 46 0.15 -11.42 1.31
C LYS A 46 1.57 -11.95 1.49
N GLN A 47 1.72 -13.27 1.54
CA GLN A 47 3.03 -13.90 1.72
C GLN A 47 3.95 -13.63 0.53
N LYS A 48 3.45 -13.73 -0.70
CA LYS A 48 4.21 -13.37 -1.92
C LYS A 48 4.75 -11.94 -1.87
N VAL A 49 3.95 -10.98 -1.41
CA VAL A 49 4.40 -9.58 -1.24
C VAL A 49 5.52 -9.48 -0.21
N ALA A 50 5.37 -10.16 0.92
CA ALA A 50 6.39 -10.16 1.98
C ALA A 50 7.70 -10.80 1.51
N ASP A 51 7.62 -11.90 0.77
CA ASP A 51 8.78 -12.60 0.24
C ASP A 51 9.49 -11.77 -0.84
N TRP A 52 8.74 -11.18 -1.77
CA TRP A 52 9.29 -10.27 -2.78
C TRP A 52 10.05 -9.09 -2.14
N LEU A 53 9.51 -8.52 -1.06
CA LEU A 53 10.17 -7.43 -0.32
C LEU A 53 11.48 -7.87 0.34
N LYS A 54 11.51 -9.07 0.95
CA LYS A 54 12.72 -9.63 1.57
C LYS A 54 13.80 -9.95 0.54
N GLU A 55 13.40 -10.31 -0.67
CA GLU A 55 14.31 -10.56 -1.80
C GLU A 55 14.99 -9.28 -2.30
N GLN A 56 14.45 -8.09 -1.99
CA GLN A 56 15.07 -6.80 -2.31
C GLN A 56 16.23 -6.45 -1.36
N LYS A 57 17.18 -7.37 -1.17
CA LYS A 57 18.36 -7.26 -0.28
C LYS A 57 19.23 -6.03 -0.56
N GLU A 58 19.06 -5.37 -1.72
CA GLU A 58 19.84 -4.24 -2.21
C GLU A 58 18.99 -2.98 -2.48
N ARG A 59 18.37 -2.38 -1.46
CA ARG A 59 17.96 -0.96 -1.56
C ARG A 59 18.55 -0.06 -0.46
N PRO A 60 19.82 0.36 -0.62
CA PRO A 60 20.40 1.49 0.13
C PRO A 60 21.05 2.57 -0.75
N GLN A 61 21.19 3.76 -0.14
CA GLN A 61 21.96 4.97 -0.47
C GLN A 61 22.52 5.14 -1.88
N PHE A 62 21.62 5.23 -2.87
CA PHE A 62 21.89 5.75 -4.21
C PHE A 62 22.75 4.83 -5.10
N PHE A 63 22.18 4.28 -6.16
CA PHE A 63 21.89 5.03 -7.39
C PHE A 63 23.16 5.54 -8.11
N GLU A 64 24.36 5.39 -7.56
CA GLU A 64 25.59 5.94 -8.16
C GLU A 64 25.87 5.36 -9.55
N ARG A 65 25.75 4.03 -9.67
CA ARG A 65 25.93 3.33 -10.94
C ARG A 65 24.74 3.50 -11.89
N ASP A 66 23.51 3.51 -11.36
CA ASP A 66 22.32 3.79 -12.17
C ASP A 66 22.36 5.24 -12.71
N GLY A 67 22.90 6.20 -11.95
CA GLY A 67 23.10 7.60 -12.32
C GLY A 67 24.05 7.77 -13.51
N MET A 68 25.13 6.98 -13.55
CA MET A 68 26.06 6.97 -14.70
C MET A 68 25.46 6.37 -15.99
N CYS A 69 24.44 5.50 -15.89
CA CYS A 69 23.76 4.91 -17.04
C CYS A 69 22.54 5.73 -17.50
N VAL A 70 21.82 6.38 -16.57
CA VAL A 70 20.77 7.37 -16.88
C VAL A 70 21.38 8.60 -17.56
N GLU A 71 22.60 9.01 -17.20
CA GLU A 71 23.38 10.08 -17.88
C GLU A 71 23.59 9.85 -19.38
N LYS A 72 23.53 8.60 -19.84
CA LYS A 72 23.77 8.22 -21.24
C LYS A 72 22.49 7.82 -22.00
N ALA A 73 21.32 7.83 -21.35
CA ALA A 73 20.07 7.36 -21.92
C ALA A 73 19.22 8.50 -22.52
N GLN A 74 18.53 8.26 -23.65
CA GLN A 74 17.57 9.24 -24.19
C GLN A 74 16.20 9.23 -23.48
N ALA A 75 15.84 8.13 -22.79
CA ALA A 75 14.63 8.02 -21.99
C ALA A 75 14.76 6.93 -20.91
N LEU A 76 14.00 7.07 -19.82
CA LEU A 76 13.87 6.06 -18.77
C LEU A 76 12.39 5.90 -18.41
N GLN A 77 11.94 4.67 -18.16
CA GLN A 77 10.65 4.41 -17.52
C GLN A 77 10.90 3.96 -16.07
N GLY A 78 10.18 4.54 -15.12
CA GLY A 78 10.49 4.44 -13.69
C GLY A 78 10.50 3.00 -13.17
N LYS A 79 11.43 2.71 -12.25
CA LYS A 79 11.63 1.36 -11.66
C LYS A 79 10.44 0.87 -10.82
N ASP A 80 9.82 1.78 -10.07
CA ASP A 80 8.73 1.45 -9.15
C ASP A 80 7.35 1.75 -9.75
N TYR A 81 7.23 2.92 -10.38
CA TYR A 81 6.04 3.35 -11.09
C TYR A 81 6.42 4.10 -12.36
N ALA A 82 5.58 3.98 -13.39
CA ALA A 82 5.73 4.74 -14.63
C ALA A 82 4.89 6.03 -14.59
N GLY A 83 5.29 7.03 -15.39
CA GLY A 83 4.53 8.26 -15.62
C GLY A 83 4.51 8.60 -17.12
N PRO A 84 3.92 9.75 -17.53
CA PRO A 84 3.37 10.81 -16.69
C PRO A 84 2.07 10.43 -15.99
N ASN A 85 1.93 10.80 -14.71
CA ASN A 85 0.71 10.59 -13.93
C ASN A 85 -0.09 11.89 -13.83
N CYS A 86 -1.41 11.80 -13.98
CA CYS A 86 -2.29 12.94 -13.79
C CYS A 86 -2.25 13.41 -12.32
N VAL A 87 -1.88 14.67 -12.09
CA VAL A 87 -1.78 15.25 -10.73
C VAL A 87 -3.09 15.14 -9.96
N PHE A 88 -4.24 15.31 -10.62
CA PHE A 88 -5.55 15.15 -9.98
C PHE A 88 -5.77 13.72 -9.47
N LYS A 89 -5.31 12.70 -10.21
CA LYS A 89 -5.43 11.30 -9.80
C LYS A 89 -4.52 10.95 -8.63
N LEU A 90 -3.35 11.56 -8.56
CA LEU A 90 -2.45 11.43 -7.40
C LEU A 90 -3.04 12.12 -6.15
N ILE A 91 -3.67 13.29 -6.31
CA ILE A 91 -4.38 13.97 -5.22
C ILE A 91 -5.54 13.11 -4.73
N ASP A 92 -6.36 12.57 -5.64
CA ASP A 92 -7.48 11.68 -5.30
C ASP A 92 -6.99 10.43 -4.54
N LEU A 93 -5.86 9.85 -4.98
CA LEU A 93 -5.22 8.73 -4.29
C LEU A 93 -4.79 9.13 -2.88
N GLY A 94 -4.18 10.29 -2.69
CA GLY A 94 -3.82 10.82 -1.37
C GLY A 94 -5.03 11.01 -0.45
N ILE A 95 -6.13 11.56 -0.97
CA ILE A 95 -7.39 11.73 -0.22
C ILE A 95 -7.92 10.37 0.22
N ALA A 96 -7.97 9.39 -0.69
CA ALA A 96 -8.43 8.03 -0.38
C ALA A 96 -7.56 7.33 0.67
N LEU A 97 -6.23 7.45 0.55
CA LEU A 97 -5.29 6.91 1.54
C LEU A 97 -5.51 7.55 2.92
N GLY A 98 -5.67 8.87 2.96
CA GLY A 98 -5.97 9.62 4.19
C GLY A 98 -7.26 9.16 4.87
N SER A 99 -8.33 8.98 4.09
CA SER A 99 -9.60 8.44 4.59
C SER A 99 -9.42 7.01 5.13
N ALA A 100 -8.67 6.15 4.44
CA ALA A 100 -8.40 4.79 4.88
C ALA A 100 -7.64 4.73 6.22
N VAL A 101 -6.49 5.41 6.32
CA VAL A 101 -5.66 5.37 7.54
C VAL A 101 -6.35 6.02 8.74
N LYS A 102 -7.17 7.07 8.52
CA LYS A 102 -8.05 7.64 9.55
C LYS A 102 -9.06 6.61 10.06
N THR A 103 -9.64 5.82 9.16
CA THR A 103 -10.61 4.78 9.50
C THR A 103 -9.98 3.68 10.37
N ALA A 104 -8.78 3.20 9.99
CA ALA A 104 -8.02 2.27 10.82
C ALA A 104 -7.70 2.85 12.21
N GLY A 105 -7.30 4.13 12.25
CA GLY A 105 -6.99 4.84 13.49
C GLY A 105 -8.18 4.96 14.44
N PHE A 106 -9.41 5.17 13.94
CA PHE A 106 -10.62 5.17 14.77
C PHE A 106 -10.90 3.83 15.45
N LEU A 107 -10.41 2.73 14.86
CA LEU A 107 -10.56 1.38 15.40
C LEU A 107 -9.32 0.95 16.20
N ASN A 108 -8.37 1.86 16.43
CA ASN A 108 -7.09 1.58 17.08
C ASN A 108 -6.30 0.46 16.41
N VAL A 109 -6.49 0.24 15.10
CA VAL A 109 -5.72 -0.72 14.31
C VAL A 109 -4.41 -0.07 13.87
N ASP A 110 -3.29 -0.69 14.23
CA ASP A 110 -1.97 -0.26 13.81
C ASP A 110 -1.89 -0.28 12.29
N ASN A 111 -1.41 0.81 11.70
CA ASN A 111 -1.30 0.95 10.25
C ASN A 111 -0.20 1.94 9.87
N ARG A 112 0.30 1.82 8.63
CA ARG A 112 1.29 2.77 8.08
C ARG A 112 1.30 2.73 6.56
N ILE A 113 1.53 3.85 5.89
CA ILE A 113 1.62 3.86 4.42
C ILE A 113 2.97 3.28 3.97
N PHE A 114 2.92 2.23 3.14
CA PHE A 114 4.07 1.54 2.57
C PHE A 114 4.04 1.64 1.04
N TYR A 115 4.85 2.54 0.47
CA TYR A 115 5.02 2.61 -0.99
C TYR A 115 5.67 1.32 -1.53
N THR A 116 6.59 0.72 -0.77
CA THR A 116 7.31 -0.50 -1.13
C THR A 116 6.39 -1.70 -1.26
N ALA A 117 5.41 -1.83 -0.36
CA ALA A 117 4.38 -2.86 -0.47
C ALA A 117 3.52 -2.66 -1.73
N GLY A 118 3.25 -1.41 -2.09
CA GLY A 118 2.61 -1.08 -3.38
C GLY A 118 3.48 -1.49 -4.58
N THR A 119 4.78 -1.21 -4.52
CA THR A 119 5.73 -1.59 -5.58
C THR A 119 5.76 -3.09 -5.75
N ALA A 120 5.88 -3.84 -4.65
CA ALA A 120 5.82 -5.30 -4.65
C ALA A 120 4.52 -5.81 -5.31
N ALA A 121 3.37 -5.26 -4.91
CA ALA A 121 2.08 -5.62 -5.48
C ALA A 121 1.98 -5.31 -6.99
N LYS A 122 2.58 -4.21 -7.45
CA LYS A 122 2.68 -3.84 -8.87
C LYS A 122 3.53 -4.83 -9.65
N GLN A 123 4.70 -5.18 -9.13
CA GLN A 123 5.62 -6.12 -9.77
C GLN A 123 5.07 -7.55 -9.81
N LEU A 124 4.28 -7.94 -8.80
CA LEU A 124 3.56 -9.22 -8.76
C LEU A 124 2.26 -9.23 -9.58
N GLY A 125 1.86 -8.09 -10.19
CA GLY A 125 0.68 -8.00 -11.05
C GLY A 125 -0.66 -8.16 -10.32
N LEU A 126 -0.73 -7.82 -9.02
CA LEU A 126 -1.91 -8.06 -8.18
C LEU A 126 -3.09 -7.12 -8.49
N LEU A 127 -2.81 -5.92 -9.00
CA LEU A 127 -3.82 -4.96 -9.47
C LEU A 127 -3.48 -4.54 -10.90
N LYS A 128 -3.92 -5.35 -11.87
CA LYS A 128 -3.70 -5.09 -13.29
C LYS A 128 -4.38 -3.78 -13.70
N GLY A 129 -3.67 -2.97 -14.49
CA GLY A 129 -4.17 -1.68 -14.97
C GLY A 129 -4.02 -0.50 -13.98
N ALA A 130 -3.59 -0.73 -12.73
CA ALA A 130 -3.31 0.36 -11.81
C ALA A 130 -1.93 0.98 -12.08
N ASP A 131 -1.85 2.28 -12.34
CA ASP A 131 -0.56 2.97 -12.57
C ASP A 131 0.27 3.08 -11.29
N ILE A 132 -0.39 3.43 -10.18
CA ILE A 132 0.19 3.55 -8.84
C ILE A 132 -0.59 2.64 -7.89
N ILE A 133 0.13 1.92 -7.03
CA ILE A 133 -0.45 1.09 -5.96
C ILE A 133 0.21 1.52 -4.66
N ILE A 134 -0.54 1.60 -3.56
CA ILE A 134 0.03 1.92 -2.24
C ILE A 134 -0.50 0.90 -1.25
N GLY A 135 0.41 0.29 -0.48
CA GLY A 135 0.05 -0.68 0.54
C GLY A 135 -0.17 -0.02 1.90
N ILE A 136 -1.14 -0.54 2.65
CA ILE A 136 -1.36 -0.21 4.06
C ILE A 136 -1.43 -1.55 4.82
N PRO A 137 -0.31 -2.03 5.39
CA PRO A 137 -0.35 -3.17 6.29
C PRO A 137 -1.13 -2.78 7.55
N LEU A 138 -1.86 -3.75 8.09
CA LEU A 138 -2.67 -3.62 9.30
C LEU A 138 -2.20 -4.64 10.32
N ALA A 139 -2.18 -4.25 11.58
CA ALA A 139 -1.90 -5.14 12.70
C ALA A 139 -2.74 -4.74 13.92
N LEU A 140 -2.95 -5.69 14.81
CA LEU A 140 -3.49 -5.43 16.15
C LEU A 140 -2.55 -6.14 17.11
N ALA A 141 -1.74 -5.38 17.83
CA ALA A 141 -0.71 -5.91 18.72
C ALA A 141 -0.52 -4.97 19.93
N GLY A 142 0.00 -5.51 21.04
CA GLY A 142 0.31 -4.70 22.22
C GLY A 142 1.37 -3.61 21.97
N LYS A 143 2.23 -3.81 20.96
CA LYS A 143 3.20 -2.83 20.46
C LYS A 143 3.15 -2.83 18.94
N SER A 144 3.01 -1.64 18.36
CA SER A 144 2.89 -1.48 16.91
C SER A 144 4.16 -1.98 16.17
N PRO A 145 4.06 -2.96 15.27
CA PRO A 145 5.22 -3.47 14.53
C PRO A 145 5.73 -2.50 13.47
N PHE A 146 5.01 -1.41 13.21
CA PHE A 146 5.31 -0.47 12.13
C PHE A 146 6.16 0.74 12.58
N PHE A 147 6.42 0.88 13.87
CA PHE A 147 7.15 2.02 14.44
C PHE A 147 8.39 1.63 15.26
N ASP A 148 8.73 0.34 15.30
CA ASP A 148 9.97 -0.13 15.89
C ASP A 148 11.17 0.39 15.07
N ARG A 149 11.97 1.24 15.68
CA ARG A 149 13.24 1.77 15.18
C ARG A 149 14.34 1.47 16.18
#